data_AF-A0A8J3FRR7-F1
#
_entry.id   AF-A0A8J3FRR7-F1
#
_cell.length_a   1.000
_cell.length_b   1.000
_cell.length_c   1.000
_cell.angle_alpha   90.00
_cell.angle_beta   90.00
_cell.angle_gamma   90.00
#
_symmetry.space_group_name_H-M   'P 1'
#
loop_
_entity.id
_entity.type
_entity.pdbx_description
1 polymer ?
#
loop_
_entity_poly.entity_id
_entity_poly.type
_entity_poly.pdbx_seq_one_letter_code
_entity_poly.pdbx_strand_id
1 'polypeptide(L)'
;METLTSRGRAVRLAVAAAGLGLLLAGTLWGQDDDFPFGPFRMYATAPDPDADAGDTRVEATDATGRTVVLNEANSGIRRAEIEGQMGAYLTAPSRLRQVAMAYASRNPSAAPLTEVRIVTRWVEIEDSRPTGASHDETIVTWAAR
;
A
#
# COMPACT_ATOMS: atom_id res chain seq x y z
N MET A 1 12.49 47.67 18.16
CA MET A 1 11.59 46.56 17.81
C MET A 1 11.09 46.83 16.41
N GLU A 2 11.59 46.11 15.41
CA GLU A 2 11.26 46.37 14.00
C GLU A 2 9.82 45.87 13.74
N THR A 3 8.89 46.79 13.51
CA THR A 3 7.48 46.45 13.27
C THR A 3 7.28 46.03 11.83
N LEU A 4 6.67 44.85 11.62
CA LEU A 4 6.32 44.34 10.29
C LEU A 4 5.45 45.35 9.53
N THR A 5 5.74 45.51 8.23
CA THR A 5 4.87 46.30 7.34
C THR A 5 3.49 45.64 7.21
N SER A 6 2.45 46.43 6.94
CA SER A 6 1.08 45.91 6.75
C SER A 6 1.00 44.81 5.69
N ARG A 7 1.78 44.95 4.60
CA ARG A 7 1.91 43.92 3.57
C ARG A 7 2.58 42.65 4.11
N GLY A 8 3.65 42.79 4.91
CA GLY A 8 4.31 41.66 5.56
C GLY A 8 3.37 40.90 6.52
N ARG A 9 2.53 41.61 7.27
CA ARG A 9 1.50 41.02 8.13
C ARG A 9 0.44 40.27 7.32
N ALA A 10 -0.08 40.89 6.27
CA ALA A 10 -1.12 40.30 5.41
C ALA A 10 -0.63 39.00 4.76
N VAL A 11 0.60 38.98 4.21
CA VAL A 11 1.18 37.78 3.60
C VAL A 11 1.31 36.64 4.62
N ARG A 12 1.83 36.92 5.82
CA ARG A 12 1.97 35.89 6.87
C ARG A 12 0.63 35.32 7.32
N LEU A 13 -0.39 36.16 7.49
CA LEU A 13 -1.73 35.72 7.82
C LEU A 13 -2.35 34.87 6.71
N ALA A 14 -2.17 35.27 5.45
CA ALA A 14 -2.66 34.51 4.30
C ALA A 14 -1.99 33.13 4.22
N VAL A 15 -0.67 33.05 4.39
CA VAL A 15 0.07 31.77 4.40
C VAL A 15 -0.36 30.90 5.59
N ALA A 16 -0.51 31.48 6.78
CA ALA A 16 -0.97 30.74 7.95
C ALA A 16 -2.40 30.22 7.78
N ALA A 17 -3.31 31.04 7.23
CA ALA A 17 -4.67 30.65 6.95
C ALA A 17 -4.75 29.55 5.88
N ALA A 18 -3.92 29.63 4.84
CA ALA A 18 -3.82 28.58 3.82
C ALA A 18 -3.32 27.26 4.43
N GLY A 19 -2.27 27.30 5.26
CA GLY A 19 -1.76 26.12 5.96
C GLY A 19 -2.79 25.50 6.90
N LEU A 20 -3.52 26.33 7.66
CA LEU A 20 -4.62 25.87 8.51
C LEU A 20 -5.76 25.24 7.68
N GLY A 21 -6.11 25.85 6.55
CA GLY A 21 -7.12 25.31 5.65
C GLY A 21 -6.74 23.93 5.10
N LEU A 22 -5.49 23.76 4.65
CA LEU A 22 -4.98 22.46 4.20
C LEU A 22 -4.99 21.42 5.32
N LEU A 23 -4.55 21.79 6.53
CA LEU A 23 -4.56 20.88 7.68
C LEU A 23 -5.97 20.43 8.05
N LEU A 24 -6.94 21.36 8.09
CA LEU A 24 -8.34 21.02 8.38
C LEU A 24 -8.93 20.14 7.28
N ALA A 25 -8.67 20.45 6.01
CA ALA A 25 -9.15 19.67 4.88
C ALA A 25 -8.59 18.24 4.92
N GLY A 26 -7.28 18.10 5.14
CA GLY A 26 -6.64 16.79 5.27
C GLY A 26 -7.11 16.02 6.50
N THR A 27 -7.30 16.69 7.65
CA THR A 27 -7.82 16.02 8.87
C THR A 27 -9.23 15.47 8.70
N LEU A 28 -10.11 16.23 8.03
CA LEU A 28 -11.53 15.87 7.89
C LEU A 28 -11.79 14.89 6.73
N TRP A 29 -11.02 14.97 5.64
CA TRP A 29 -11.28 14.20 4.41
C TRP A 29 -10.08 13.45 3.84
N GLY A 30 -8.87 13.76 4.29
CA GLY A 30 -7.64 13.16 3.75
C GLY A 30 -7.45 11.69 4.16
N GLN A 31 -6.66 11.00 3.35
CA GLN A 31 -6.16 9.64 3.59
C GLN A 31 -4.66 9.66 3.91
N ASP A 32 -4.10 8.49 4.23
CA ASP A 32 -2.66 8.34 4.55
C ASP A 32 -1.77 8.82 3.39
N ASP A 33 -2.22 8.67 2.14
CA ASP A 33 -1.51 9.10 0.92
C ASP A 33 -1.46 10.63 0.75
N ASP A 34 -2.32 11.39 1.45
CA ASP A 34 -2.42 12.86 1.36
C ASP A 34 -1.43 13.58 2.30
N PHE A 35 -0.44 12.87 2.83
CA PHE A 35 0.65 13.44 3.62
C PHE A 35 1.32 14.61 2.85
N PRO A 36 1.66 15.74 3.51
CA PRO A 36 1.74 15.96 4.96
C PRO A 36 0.47 16.51 5.62
N PHE A 37 -0.62 16.69 4.88
CA PHE A 37 -1.84 17.29 5.42
C PHE A 37 -2.91 16.26 5.78
N GLY A 38 -2.89 15.08 5.15
CA GLY A 38 -3.68 13.90 5.57
C GLY A 38 -3.15 13.27 6.87
N PRO A 39 -4.03 12.74 7.74
CA PRO A 39 -3.63 12.08 8.97
C PRO A 39 -3.08 10.67 8.70
N PHE A 40 -2.26 10.15 9.62
CA PHE A 40 -1.95 8.72 9.67
C PHE A 40 -3.09 7.98 10.38
N ARG A 41 -4.13 7.59 9.62
CA ARG A 41 -5.36 6.96 10.13
C ARG A 41 -5.10 5.66 10.89
N MET A 42 -4.02 4.95 10.54
CA MET A 42 -3.59 3.72 11.21
C MET A 42 -3.41 3.87 12.74
N TYR A 43 -3.20 5.09 13.25
CA TYR A 43 -3.06 5.37 14.68
C TYR A 43 -4.23 6.18 15.26
N ALA A 44 -5.16 6.64 14.43
CA ALA A 44 -6.20 7.59 14.83
C ALA A 44 -7.58 6.94 15.02
N THR A 45 -7.83 5.79 14.39
CA THR A 45 -9.13 5.10 14.43
C THR A 45 -8.94 3.60 14.64
N ALA A 46 -9.78 3.01 15.50
CA ALA A 46 -9.89 1.56 15.58
C ALA A 46 -10.53 1.01 14.29
N PRO A 47 -10.08 -0.15 13.78
CA PRO A 47 -10.80 -0.89 12.75
C PRO A 47 -12.23 -1.23 13.19
N ASP A 48 -13.10 -1.49 12.22
CA ASP A 48 -14.42 -2.04 12.47
C ASP A 48 -14.28 -3.40 13.20
N PRO A 49 -14.97 -3.61 14.34
CA PRO A 49 -14.84 -4.84 15.12
C PRO A 49 -15.27 -6.11 14.38
N ASP A 50 -16.02 -6.00 13.28
CA ASP A 50 -16.55 -7.13 12.51
C ASP A 50 -16.07 -7.14 11.05
N ALA A 51 -15.08 -6.31 10.70
CA ALA A 51 -14.48 -6.33 9.36
C ALA A 51 -13.35 -7.35 9.28
N ASP A 52 -13.35 -8.13 8.19
CA ASP A 52 -12.29 -9.09 7.87
C ASP A 52 -10.90 -8.42 7.85
N ALA A 53 -9.91 -9.15 8.40
CA ALA A 53 -8.52 -8.72 8.42
C ALA A 53 -7.76 -9.32 7.23
N GLY A 54 -7.22 -8.46 6.37
CA GLY A 54 -6.42 -8.86 5.20
C GLY A 54 -4.93 -9.07 5.51
N ASP A 55 -4.36 -10.17 5.01
CA ASP A 55 -2.92 -10.44 4.96
C ASP A 55 -2.45 -10.58 3.50
N THR A 56 -1.77 -9.54 3.00
CA THR A 56 -1.33 -9.47 1.59
C THR A 56 -0.01 -10.21 1.39
N ARG A 57 0.03 -11.03 0.34
CA ARG A 57 1.25 -11.71 -0.13
C ARG A 57 1.36 -11.62 -1.65
N VAL A 58 2.58 -11.77 -2.14
CA VAL A 58 2.84 -11.89 -3.58
C VAL A 58 3.20 -13.34 -3.86
N GLU A 59 2.45 -13.97 -4.74
CA GLU A 59 2.72 -15.32 -5.22
C GLU A 59 3.14 -15.27 -6.68
N ALA A 60 4.01 -16.18 -7.08
CA ALA A 60 4.38 -16.37 -8.47
C ALA A 60 4.32 -17.84 -8.84
N THR A 61 3.98 -18.11 -10.09
CA THR A 61 4.05 -19.46 -10.67
C THR A 61 5.28 -19.50 -11.59
N ASP A 62 6.13 -20.51 -11.45
CA ASP A 62 7.27 -20.71 -12.34
C ASP A 62 6.93 -21.60 -13.54
N ALA A 63 7.86 -21.69 -14.50
CA ALA A 63 7.70 -22.51 -15.71
C ALA A 63 7.54 -24.01 -15.44
N THR A 64 7.80 -24.48 -14.21
CA THR A 64 7.58 -25.87 -13.79
C THR A 64 6.19 -26.07 -13.15
N GLY A 65 5.41 -25.00 -13.00
CA GLY A 65 4.09 -25.01 -12.36
C GLY A 65 4.15 -24.87 -10.84
N ARG A 66 5.33 -24.59 -10.26
CA ARG A 66 5.49 -24.45 -8.81
C ARG A 66 5.17 -23.03 -8.37
N THR A 67 4.41 -22.91 -7.28
CA THR A 67 4.14 -21.64 -6.61
C THR A 67 5.31 -21.22 -5.72
N VAL A 68 5.68 -19.95 -5.81
CA VAL A 68 6.73 -19.31 -5.01
C VAL A 68 6.14 -18.08 -4.35
N VAL A 69 6.29 -17.95 -3.03
CA VAL A 69 5.95 -16.71 -2.33
C VAL A 69 7.11 -15.73 -2.50
N LEU A 70 6.85 -14.56 -3.06
CA LEU A 70 7.83 -13.50 -3.23
C LEU A 70 7.84 -12.61 -1.99
N ASN A 71 9.02 -12.42 -1.40
CA ASN A 71 9.23 -11.65 -0.18
C ASN A 71 10.54 -10.84 -0.27
N GLU A 72 10.86 -10.07 0.79
CA GLU A 72 12.06 -9.24 0.82
C GLU A 72 13.34 -10.08 0.66
N ALA A 73 13.38 -11.29 1.23
CA ALA A 73 14.57 -12.13 1.18
C ALA A 73 14.89 -12.60 -0.25
N ASN A 74 13.88 -12.98 -1.04
CA ASN A 74 14.10 -13.55 -2.38
C ASN A 74 13.90 -12.54 -3.53
N SER A 75 13.14 -11.46 -3.34
CA SER A 75 12.88 -10.45 -4.37
C SER A 75 13.47 -9.08 -4.02
N GLY A 76 13.79 -8.84 -2.75
CA GLY A 76 14.22 -7.53 -2.26
C GLY A 76 13.08 -6.53 -2.08
N ILE A 77 11.83 -6.93 -2.29
CA ILE A 77 10.65 -6.07 -2.19
C ILE A 77 9.85 -6.47 -0.95
N ARG A 78 9.53 -5.49 -0.11
CA ARG A 78 8.74 -5.68 1.10
C ARG A 78 7.25 -5.67 0.81
N ARG A 79 6.48 -6.36 1.67
CA ARG A 79 5.00 -6.33 1.64
C ARG A 79 4.45 -4.89 1.62
N ALA A 80 4.99 -4.02 2.47
CA ALA A 80 4.55 -2.63 2.57
C ALA A 80 4.73 -1.83 1.26
N GLU A 81 5.73 -2.16 0.44
CA GLU A 81 5.94 -1.51 -0.86
C GLU A 81 4.91 -1.97 -1.89
N ILE A 82 4.46 -3.23 -1.78
CA ILE A 82 3.37 -3.76 -2.61
C ILE A 82 2.04 -3.12 -2.20
N GLU A 83 1.74 -3.11 -0.89
CA GLU A 83 0.52 -2.53 -0.34
C GLU A 83 0.41 -1.03 -0.62
N GLY A 84 1.48 -0.26 -0.40
CA GLY A 84 1.54 1.17 -0.70
C GLY A 84 1.47 1.53 -2.20
N GLN A 85 1.50 0.54 -3.09
CA GLN A 85 1.32 0.71 -4.54
C GLN A 85 0.11 -0.07 -5.08
N MET A 86 -0.79 -0.56 -4.21
CA MET A 86 -1.93 -1.39 -4.62
C MET A 86 -2.77 -0.72 -5.73
N GLY A 87 -3.11 0.56 -5.58
CA GLY A 87 -3.85 1.31 -6.60
C GLY A 87 -3.13 1.36 -7.96
N ALA A 88 -1.79 1.44 -7.94
CA ALA A 88 -0.98 1.39 -9.15
C ALA A 88 -1.01 0.00 -9.81
N TYR A 89 -0.99 -1.09 -9.03
CA TYR A 89 -1.10 -2.45 -9.57
C TYR A 89 -2.49 -2.75 -10.11
N LEU A 90 -3.55 -2.32 -9.43
CA LEU A 90 -4.93 -2.44 -9.91
C LEU A 90 -5.12 -1.70 -11.25
N THR A 91 -4.57 -0.50 -11.36
CA THR A 91 -4.63 0.31 -12.59
C THR A 91 -3.81 -0.30 -13.73
N ALA A 92 -2.63 -0.84 -13.43
CA ALA A 92 -1.72 -1.40 -14.42
C ALA A 92 -1.06 -2.69 -13.90
N PRO A 93 -1.72 -3.85 -14.06
CA PRO A 93 -1.19 -5.13 -13.58
C PRO A 93 0.19 -5.49 -14.13
N SER A 94 0.53 -4.99 -15.33
CA SER A 94 1.84 -5.17 -15.95
C SER A 94 3.02 -4.64 -15.12
N ARG A 95 2.77 -3.77 -14.13
CA ARG A 95 3.78 -3.33 -13.15
C ARG A 95 4.36 -4.50 -12.35
N LEU A 96 3.60 -5.58 -12.13
CA LEU A 96 4.09 -6.80 -11.47
C LEU A 96 5.27 -7.46 -12.20
N ARG A 97 5.48 -7.16 -13.49
CA ARG A 97 6.71 -7.54 -14.20
C ARG A 97 7.97 -7.08 -13.47
N GLN A 98 7.95 -5.91 -12.83
CA GLN A 98 9.11 -5.39 -12.09
C GLN A 98 9.44 -6.26 -10.87
N VAL A 99 8.41 -6.75 -10.18
CA VAL A 99 8.56 -7.71 -9.07
C VAL A 99 9.15 -9.03 -9.57
N ALA A 100 8.66 -9.54 -10.71
CA ALA A 100 9.21 -10.74 -11.34
C ALA A 100 10.68 -10.57 -11.74
N MET A 101 11.05 -9.41 -12.30
CA MET A 101 12.43 -9.08 -12.65
C MET A 101 13.34 -8.97 -11.42
N ALA A 102 12.85 -8.42 -10.32
CA ALA A 102 13.60 -8.32 -9.06
C ALA A 102 13.86 -9.70 -8.44
N TYR A 103 12.89 -10.61 -8.52
CA TYR A 103 13.10 -12.00 -8.15
C TYR A 103 14.15 -12.68 -9.07
N ALA A 104 14.02 -12.54 -10.39
CA ALA A 104 14.95 -13.18 -11.33
C ALA A 104 16.40 -12.71 -11.17
N SER A 105 16.62 -11.41 -10.89
CA SER A 105 17.97 -10.86 -10.69
C SER A 105 18.65 -11.41 -9.43
N ARG A 106 17.87 -11.74 -8.39
CA ARG A 106 18.37 -12.34 -7.14
C ARG A 106 18.44 -13.87 -7.16
N ASN A 107 17.75 -14.50 -8.10
CA ASN A 107 17.67 -15.96 -8.22
C ASN A 107 18.03 -16.40 -9.66
N PRO A 108 19.27 -16.18 -10.13
CA PRO A 108 19.66 -16.37 -11.53
C PRO A 108 19.57 -17.84 -12.00
N SER A 109 19.56 -18.81 -11.08
CA SER A 109 19.42 -20.23 -11.38
C SER A 109 18.00 -20.76 -11.21
N ALA A 110 17.04 -19.93 -10.80
CA ALA A 110 15.65 -20.35 -10.64
C ALA A 110 14.94 -20.46 -12.00
N ALA A 111 13.92 -21.32 -12.07
CA ALA A 111 13.05 -21.38 -13.23
C ALA A 111 12.38 -20.00 -13.47
N PRO A 112 12.21 -19.58 -14.73
CA PRO A 112 11.53 -18.33 -15.05
C PRO A 112 10.10 -18.30 -14.48
N LEU A 113 9.69 -17.14 -13.98
CA LEU A 113 8.31 -16.91 -13.54
C LEU A 113 7.40 -16.71 -14.76
N THR A 114 6.28 -17.42 -14.80
CA THR A 114 5.25 -17.33 -15.83
C THR A 114 4.07 -16.46 -15.39
N GLU A 115 3.84 -16.34 -14.08
CA GLU A 115 2.77 -15.54 -13.52
C GLU A 115 3.20 -14.92 -12.18
N VAL A 116 2.73 -13.72 -11.88
CA VAL A 116 2.80 -13.10 -10.55
C VAL A 116 1.42 -12.58 -10.17
N ARG A 117 1.02 -12.85 -8.93
CA ARG A 117 -0.27 -12.51 -8.34
C ARG A 117 -0.08 -11.80 -7.01
N ILE A 118 -0.89 -10.78 -6.75
CA ILE A 118 -1.11 -10.26 -5.41
C ILE A 118 -2.34 -10.98 -4.86
N VAL A 119 -2.15 -11.67 -3.74
CA VAL A 119 -3.19 -12.46 -3.07
C VAL A 119 -3.36 -11.91 -1.66
N THR A 120 -4.59 -11.68 -1.25
CA THR A 120 -4.93 -11.31 0.12
C THR A 120 -5.63 -12.48 0.79
N ARG A 121 -5.12 -12.90 1.95
CA ARG A 121 -5.88 -13.79 2.84
C ARG A 121 -6.77 -12.93 3.72
N TRP A 122 -8.07 -13.11 3.60
CA TRP A 122 -9.05 -12.49 4.48
C TRP A 122 -9.33 -13.45 5.63
N VAL A 123 -9.05 -13.01 6.86
CA VAL A 123 -9.41 -13.71 8.09
C VAL A 123 -10.69 -13.09 8.62
N GLU A 124 -11.71 -13.91 8.83
CA GLU A 124 -13.00 -13.44 9.34
C GLU A 124 -12.86 -13.01 10.81
N ILE A 125 -13.41 -11.84 11.13
CA ILE A 125 -13.38 -11.22 12.45
C ILE A 125 -14.81 -11.03 12.96
N GLU A 126 -15.06 -11.39 14.22
CA GLU A 126 -16.31 -11.10 14.94
C GLU A 126 -15.95 -10.59 16.34
N ASP A 127 -16.55 -9.49 16.78
CA ASP A 127 -16.30 -8.87 18.09
C ASP A 127 -14.80 -8.65 18.36
N SER A 128 -14.06 -8.15 17.35
CA SER A 128 -12.61 -7.94 17.38
C SER A 128 -11.77 -9.21 17.63
N ARG A 129 -12.29 -10.39 17.32
CA ARG A 129 -11.58 -11.67 17.43
C ARG A 129 -11.66 -12.48 16.14
N PRO A 130 -10.58 -13.20 15.75
CA PRO A 130 -10.65 -14.12 14.63
C PRO A 130 -11.60 -15.28 14.89
N THR A 131 -12.48 -15.60 13.94
CA THR A 131 -13.37 -16.77 14.01
C THR A 131 -12.62 -18.07 13.71
N GLY A 132 -11.47 -17.97 13.03
CA GLY A 132 -10.68 -19.07 12.51
C GLY A 132 -11.01 -19.44 11.06
N ALA A 133 -12.07 -18.88 10.48
CA ALA A 133 -12.32 -18.96 9.06
C ALA A 133 -11.42 -17.98 8.28
N SER A 134 -11.02 -18.38 7.08
CA SER A 134 -10.28 -17.51 6.17
C SER A 134 -10.50 -17.92 4.72
N HIS A 135 -10.38 -16.98 3.81
CA HIS A 135 -10.38 -17.24 2.38
C HIS A 135 -9.30 -16.42 1.67
N ASP A 136 -8.78 -16.94 0.56
CA ASP A 136 -7.80 -16.24 -0.25
C ASP A 136 -8.49 -15.59 -1.46
N GLU A 137 -8.23 -14.31 -1.69
CA GLU A 137 -8.69 -13.55 -2.85
C GLU A 137 -7.49 -13.11 -3.69
N THR A 138 -7.54 -13.35 -5.00
CA THR A 138 -6.53 -12.81 -5.92
C THR A 138 -6.94 -11.41 -6.36
N ILE A 139 -6.17 -10.42 -5.93
CA ILE A 139 -6.46 -8.99 -6.16
C ILE A 139 -5.96 -8.53 -7.54
N VAL A 140 -4.74 -8.93 -7.89
CA VAL A 140 -4.10 -8.54 -9.16
C VAL A 140 -3.35 -9.74 -9.73
N THR A 141 -3.43 -9.95 -11.04
CA THR A 141 -2.66 -10.98 -11.75
C THR A 141 -1.94 -10.38 -12.95
N TRP A 142 -0.68 -10.80 -13.14
CA TRP A 142 0.10 -10.57 -14.35
C TRP A 142 0.69 -11.89 -14.84
N ALA A 143 0.57 -12.15 -16.14
CA ALA A 143 1.20 -13.29 -16.80
C ALA A 143 2.27 -12.81 -17.79
N ALA A 144 3.41 -13.50 -17.81
CA ALA A 144 4.43 -13.35 -18.83
C ALA A 144 3.88 -13.96 -20.14
N ARG A 145 3.47 -13.10 -21.06
CA ARG A 145 3.13 -13.50 -22.44
C ARG A 145 4.40 -13.64 -23.27
#